data_AF-A0A932FVI3-F1
#
_entry.id   AF-A0A932FVI3-F1
#
_cell.length_a   1.000
_cell.length_b   1.000
_cell.length_c   1.000
_cell.angle_alpha   90.00
_cell.angle_beta   90.00
_cell.angle_gamma   90.00
#
_symmetry.space_group_name_H-M   'P 1'
#
loop_
_entity.id
_entity.type
_entity.pdbx_description
1 polymer ?
#
loop_
_entity_poly.entity_id
_entity_poly.type
_entity_poly.pdbx_seq_one_letter_code
_entity_poly.pdbx_strand_id
1 'polypeptide(L)'
;MDIPMKAVLEGITSMLERSVLPEISTKYARGQTLAAIFLLKDLVVQLETREATLVEELGSLTTALQGILEGLEGTDGLAADPALRELGAKIRSALGPGHRGAQASQEPRPDGDETLERRMQALQALLDSCLSVLAEAERRLLGPSREALASMRQAVRAHLRRQFEIRARSAPPLEIGQLSKAQ
;
A
#
# COMPACT_ATOMS: atom_id res chain seq x y z
N MET A 1 21.12 -11.77 -0.52
CA MET A 1 20.02 -11.78 -1.51
C MET A 1 18.93 -12.61 -0.89
N ASP A 2 17.87 -11.97 -0.42
CA ASP A 2 16.70 -12.66 0.10
C ASP A 2 15.83 -13.10 -1.08
N ILE A 3 15.48 -14.39 -1.14
CA ILE A 3 14.62 -14.92 -2.21
C ILE A 3 13.17 -14.55 -1.87
N PRO A 4 12.40 -13.95 -2.79
CA PRO A 4 11.00 -13.62 -2.55
C PRO A 4 10.20 -14.87 -2.17
N MET A 5 9.39 -14.79 -1.11
CA MET A 5 8.59 -15.92 -0.61
C MET A 5 7.70 -16.54 -1.71
N LYS A 6 7.12 -15.71 -2.57
CA LYS A 6 6.36 -16.15 -3.75
C LYS A 6 7.18 -17.09 -4.65
N ALA A 7 8.40 -16.71 -5.00
CA ALA A 7 9.28 -17.50 -5.85
C ALA A 7 9.67 -18.85 -5.19
N VAL A 8 9.84 -18.85 -3.86
CA VAL A 8 10.07 -20.08 -3.09
C VAL A 8 8.86 -21.01 -3.18
N LEU A 9 7.66 -20.48 -2.97
CA LEU A 9 6.41 -21.26 -3.00
C LEU A 9 6.10 -21.81 -4.40
N GLU A 10 6.30 -21.02 -5.45
CA GLU A 10 6.17 -21.45 -6.84
C GLU A 10 7.19 -22.54 -7.20
N GLY A 11 8.42 -22.42 -6.68
CA GLY A 11 9.47 -23.42 -6.82
C GLY A 11 9.11 -24.74 -6.15
N ILE A 12 8.64 -24.71 -4.90
CA ILE A 12 8.15 -25.90 -4.18
C ILE A 12 6.96 -26.52 -4.90
N THR A 13 6.00 -25.72 -5.34
CA THR A 13 4.82 -26.18 -6.09
C THR A 13 5.25 -26.91 -7.37
N SER A 14 6.17 -26.31 -8.13
CA SER A 14 6.68 -26.89 -9.38
C SER A 14 7.44 -28.21 -9.15
N MET A 15 8.22 -28.28 -8.08
CA MET A 15 8.92 -29.51 -7.68
C MET A 15 7.94 -30.63 -7.32
N LEU A 16 6.90 -30.32 -6.54
CA LEU A 16 5.88 -31.29 -6.15
C LEU A 16 5.11 -31.80 -7.38
N GLU A 17 4.75 -30.93 -8.32
CA GLU A 17 4.01 -31.30 -9.54
C GLU A 17 4.84 -32.14 -10.52
N ARG A 18 6.10 -31.75 -10.75
CA ARG A 18 6.92 -32.32 -11.82
C ARG A 18 7.76 -33.52 -11.40
N SER A 19 8.11 -33.61 -10.12
CA SER A 19 9.03 -34.62 -9.62
C SER A 19 8.37 -35.57 -8.63
N VAL A 20 7.59 -35.06 -7.67
CA VAL A 20 7.05 -35.90 -6.59
C VAL A 20 5.75 -36.60 -7.00
N LEU A 21 4.76 -35.84 -7.52
CA LEU A 21 3.44 -36.35 -7.86
C LEU A 21 3.43 -37.50 -8.91
N PRO A 22 4.34 -37.54 -9.90
CA PRO A 22 4.45 -38.66 -10.84
C PRO A 22 4.94 -39.96 -10.20
N GLU A 23 5.77 -39.87 -9.15
CA GLU A 23 6.41 -41.03 -8.50
C GLU A 23 5.52 -41.69 -7.44
N ILE A 24 4.42 -41.05 -7.04
CA ILE A 24 3.52 -41.57 -6.02
C ILE A 24 2.61 -42.67 -6.60
N SER A 25 2.77 -43.88 -6.05
CA SER A 25 2.02 -45.07 -6.45
C SER A 25 0.67 -45.23 -5.75
N THR A 26 0.49 -44.68 -4.55
CA THR A 26 -0.74 -44.86 -3.76
C THR A 26 -1.72 -43.70 -3.95
N LYS A 27 -3.02 -44.02 -4.08
CA LYS A 27 -4.08 -43.01 -4.22
C LYS A 27 -4.13 -42.04 -3.03
N TYR A 28 -3.87 -42.55 -1.83
CA TYR A 28 -3.89 -41.75 -0.59
C TYR A 28 -2.78 -40.70 -0.57
N ALA A 29 -1.52 -41.10 -0.77
CA ALA A 29 -0.40 -40.16 -0.81
C ALA A 29 -0.52 -39.17 -1.99
N ARG A 30 -1.12 -39.60 -3.10
CA ARG A 30 -1.37 -38.74 -4.24
C ARG A 30 -2.39 -37.65 -3.91
N GLY A 31 -3.47 -38.02 -3.21
CA GLY A 31 -4.47 -37.07 -2.72
C GLY A 31 -3.89 -36.05 -1.73
N GLN A 32 -3.03 -36.49 -0.81
CA GLN A 32 -2.33 -35.59 0.12
C GLN A 32 -1.39 -34.62 -0.59
N THR A 33 -0.65 -35.10 -1.59
CA THR A 33 0.28 -34.27 -2.36
C THR A 33 -0.46 -33.25 -3.21
N LEU A 34 -1.60 -33.63 -3.81
CA LEU A 34 -2.48 -32.69 -4.51
C LEU A 34 -3.05 -31.63 -3.57
N ALA A 35 -3.50 -32.02 -2.37
CA ALA A 35 -3.98 -31.07 -1.36
C ALA A 35 -2.90 -30.07 -0.96
N ALA A 36 -1.65 -30.52 -0.77
CA ALA A 36 -0.52 -29.63 -0.49
C ALA A 36 -0.24 -28.67 -1.65
N ILE A 37 -0.28 -29.14 -2.89
CA ILE A 37 -0.14 -28.29 -4.10
C ILE A 37 -1.24 -27.22 -4.15
N PHE A 38 -2.50 -27.59 -3.88
CA PHE A 38 -3.60 -26.62 -3.87
C PHE A 38 -3.43 -25.56 -2.78
N LEU A 39 -3.01 -25.95 -1.57
CA LEU A 39 -2.76 -25.00 -0.48
C LEU A 39 -1.61 -24.04 -0.80
N LEU A 40 -0.52 -24.53 -1.42
CA LEU A 40 0.60 -23.69 -1.83
C LEU A 40 0.20 -22.69 -2.92
N LYS A 41 -0.60 -23.11 -3.90
CA LYS A 41 -1.15 -22.23 -4.94
C LYS A 41 -2.09 -21.17 -4.36
N ASP A 42 -2.95 -21.56 -3.42
CA ASP A 42 -3.83 -20.62 -2.72
C ASP A 42 -3.01 -19.58 -1.95
N LEU A 43 -1.96 -20.02 -1.25
CA LEU A 43 -1.04 -19.12 -0.55
C LEU A 43 -0.35 -18.12 -1.51
N VAL A 44 0.08 -18.57 -2.70
CA VAL A 44 0.65 -17.69 -3.73
C VAL A 44 -0.37 -16.63 -4.18
N VAL A 45 -1.61 -17.03 -4.46
CA VAL A 45 -2.68 -16.09 -4.86
C VAL A 45 -2.98 -15.08 -3.74
N GLN A 46 -2.99 -15.51 -2.48
CA GLN A 46 -3.17 -14.62 -1.34
C GLN A 46 -2.03 -13.60 -1.22
N LEU A 47 -0.78 -14.03 -1.44
CA LEU A 47 0.37 -13.12 -1.46
C LEU A 47 0.27 -12.11 -2.60
N GLU A 48 -0.09 -12.54 -3.82
CA GLU A 48 -0.28 -11.63 -4.96
C GLU A 48 -1.39 -10.60 -4.70
N THR A 49 -2.51 -11.05 -4.11
CA THR A 49 -3.64 -10.17 -3.77
C THR A 49 -3.23 -9.15 -2.71
N ARG A 50 -2.46 -9.57 -1.71
CA ARG A 50 -1.92 -8.69 -0.67
C ARG A 50 -0.94 -7.68 -1.26
N GLU A 51 -0.03 -8.11 -2.11
CA GLU A 51 0.95 -7.24 -2.78
C GLU A 51 0.23 -6.19 -3.65
N ALA A 52 -0.74 -6.61 -4.47
CA ALA A 52 -1.54 -5.71 -5.29
C ALA A 52 -2.28 -4.66 -4.43
N THR A 53 -2.86 -5.10 -3.31
CA THR A 53 -3.51 -4.21 -2.34
C THR A 53 -2.50 -3.19 -1.78
N LEU A 54 -1.34 -3.65 -1.29
CA LEU A 54 -0.29 -2.77 -0.75
C LEU A 54 0.20 -1.75 -1.78
N VAL A 55 0.33 -2.14 -3.05
CA VAL A 55 0.73 -1.23 -4.14
C VAL A 55 -0.34 -0.16 -4.38
N GLU A 56 -1.62 -0.53 -4.40
CA GLU A 56 -2.73 0.42 -4.52
C GLU A 56 -2.75 1.41 -3.34
N GLU A 57 -2.59 0.90 -2.11
CA GLU A 57 -2.53 1.70 -0.89
C GLU A 57 -1.36 2.69 -0.90
N LEU A 58 -0.18 2.23 -1.30
CA LEU A 58 1.00 3.08 -1.51
C LEU A 58 0.74 4.17 -2.55
N GLY A 59 0.10 3.84 -3.66
CA GLY A 59 -0.27 4.81 -4.70
C GLY A 59 -1.23 5.89 -4.18
N SER A 60 -2.20 5.52 -3.36
CA SER A 60 -3.11 6.48 -2.73
C SER A 60 -2.40 7.40 -1.74
N LEU A 61 -1.57 6.86 -0.84
CA LEU A 61 -0.79 7.66 0.12
C LEU A 61 0.14 8.65 -0.60
N THR A 62 0.80 8.18 -1.64
CA THR A 62 1.67 8.99 -2.51
C THR A 62 0.89 10.15 -3.14
N THR A 63 -0.29 9.87 -3.69
CA THR A 63 -1.16 10.89 -4.30
C THR A 63 -1.62 11.94 -3.27
N ALA A 64 -2.00 11.51 -2.06
CA ALA A 64 -2.40 12.40 -0.99
C ALA A 64 -1.26 13.34 -0.55
N LEU A 65 -0.04 12.79 -0.40
CA LEU A 65 1.15 13.57 -0.06
C LEU A 65 1.52 14.56 -1.16
N GLN A 66 1.38 14.17 -2.43
CA GLN A 66 1.61 15.06 -3.55
C GLN A 66 0.61 16.22 -3.59
N GLY A 67 -0.68 15.96 -3.34
CA GLY A 67 -1.69 17.01 -3.26
C GLY A 67 -1.42 18.02 -2.13
N ILE A 68 -0.89 17.55 -0.98
CA ILE A 68 -0.43 18.43 0.10
C ILE A 68 0.74 19.29 -0.38
N LEU A 69 1.74 18.69 -1.01
CA LEU A 69 2.91 19.40 -1.52
C LEU A 69 2.51 20.49 -2.53
N GLU A 70 1.64 20.17 -3.48
CA GLU A 70 1.15 21.11 -4.49
C GLU A 70 0.38 22.28 -3.86
N GLY A 71 -0.47 22.03 -2.85
CA GLY A 71 -1.18 23.10 -2.15
C GLY A 71 -0.28 24.00 -1.30
N LEU A 72 0.78 23.43 -0.70
CA LEU A 72 1.80 24.19 0.01
C LEU A 72 2.64 25.07 -0.93
N GLU A 73 3.02 24.54 -2.09
CA GLU A 73 3.80 25.27 -3.10
C GLU A 73 2.96 26.30 -3.87
N GLY A 74 1.66 26.04 -4.05
CA GLY A 74 0.74 26.90 -4.81
C GLY A 74 0.18 28.11 -4.06
N THR A 75 0.47 28.26 -2.77
CA THR A 75 -0.04 29.37 -1.96
C THR A 75 1.12 30.16 -1.33
N ASP A 76 1.36 31.38 -1.82
CA ASP A 76 2.50 32.23 -1.40
C ASP A 76 2.56 32.42 0.13
N GLY A 77 1.40 32.59 0.78
CA GLY A 77 1.31 32.74 2.24
C GLY A 77 1.67 31.47 3.03
N LEU A 78 1.53 30.28 2.43
CA LEU A 78 1.91 29.01 3.05
C LEU A 78 3.40 28.70 2.85
N ALA A 79 3.94 29.04 1.68
CA ALA A 79 5.37 28.89 1.37
C ALA A 79 6.28 29.76 2.27
N ALA A 80 5.73 30.84 2.83
CA ALA A 80 6.41 31.72 3.78
C ALA A 80 6.54 31.12 5.20
N ASP A 81 5.67 30.17 5.59
CA ASP A 81 5.71 29.56 6.91
C ASP A 81 6.86 28.52 7.00
N PRO A 82 7.78 28.64 7.97
CA PRO A 82 8.95 27.77 8.06
C PRO A 82 8.60 26.31 8.36
N ALA A 83 7.55 26.05 9.16
CA ALA A 83 7.13 24.69 9.48
C ALA A 83 6.48 24.01 8.27
N LEU A 84 5.69 24.76 7.49
CA LEU A 84 5.11 24.27 6.24
C LEU A 84 6.17 24.05 5.15
N ARG A 85 7.20 24.90 5.09
CA ARG A 85 8.33 24.72 4.18
C ARG A 85 9.14 23.48 4.51
N GLU A 86 9.42 23.24 5.79
CA GLU A 86 10.10 22.02 6.23
C GLU A 86 9.27 20.77 5.92
N LEU A 87 7.94 20.84 6.12
CA LEU A 87 7.03 19.77 5.75
C LEU A 87 7.09 19.46 4.25
N GLY A 88 7.03 20.47 3.39
CA GLY A 88 7.18 20.29 1.94
C GLY A 88 8.52 19.64 1.55
N ALA A 89 9.61 19.98 2.24
CA ALA A 89 10.91 19.32 2.03
C ALA A 89 10.89 17.84 2.44
N LYS A 90 10.26 17.49 3.57
CA LYS A 90 10.10 16.09 4.01
C LYS A 90 9.28 15.27 3.02
N ILE A 91 8.18 15.84 2.51
CA ILE A 91 7.36 15.19 1.48
C ILE A 91 8.17 14.94 0.22
N ARG A 92 8.90 15.95 -0.30
CA ARG A 92 9.78 15.76 -1.48
C ARG A 92 10.83 14.68 -1.27
N SER A 93 11.45 14.64 -0.10
CA SER A 93 12.44 13.61 0.23
C SER A 93 11.82 12.20 0.25
N ALA A 94 10.60 12.05 0.74
CA ALA A 94 9.92 10.76 0.82
C ALA A 94 9.38 10.28 -0.54
N LEU A 95 8.91 11.19 -1.39
CA LEU A 95 8.43 10.87 -2.74
C LEU A 95 9.57 10.68 -3.75
N GLY A 96 10.72 11.30 -3.51
CA GLY A 96 11.91 11.22 -4.36
C GLY A 96 11.82 12.05 -5.65
N PRO A 97 12.93 12.19 -6.40
CA PRO A 97 13.07 13.12 -7.52
C PRO A 97 12.27 12.79 -8.80
N GLY A 98 11.47 11.72 -8.82
CA GLY A 98 10.71 11.26 -10.00
C GLY A 98 9.19 11.43 -9.94
N HIS A 99 8.62 11.92 -8.83
CA HIS A 99 7.16 11.96 -8.65
C HIS A 99 6.47 13.21 -9.22
N ARG A 100 7.21 14.15 -9.82
CA ARG A 100 6.61 15.26 -10.58
C ARG A 100 6.12 14.75 -11.94
N GLY A 101 4.91 14.21 -11.98
CA GLY A 101 4.11 14.12 -13.21
C GLY A 101 4.01 12.76 -13.90
N ALA A 102 4.59 11.70 -13.35
CA ALA A 102 4.30 10.34 -13.83
C ALA A 102 3.35 9.68 -12.84
N GLN A 103 2.18 9.22 -13.34
CA GLN A 103 1.53 8.03 -12.79
C GLN A 103 2.63 7.09 -12.33
N ALA A 104 2.58 6.63 -11.08
CA ALA A 104 3.56 5.71 -10.52
C ALA A 104 3.71 4.53 -11.49
N SER A 105 4.66 4.66 -12.42
CA SER A 105 5.00 3.62 -13.36
C SER A 105 5.44 2.48 -12.47
N GLN A 106 4.77 1.36 -12.71
CA GLN A 106 5.06 0.05 -12.16
C GLN A 106 6.50 -0.32 -12.54
N GLU A 107 7.49 0.30 -11.90
CA GLU A 107 8.84 -0.24 -11.88
C GLU A 107 8.81 -1.40 -10.90
N PRO A 108 9.06 -2.64 -11.36
CA PRO A 108 9.21 -3.77 -10.47
C PRO A 108 10.50 -3.51 -9.69
N ARG A 109 10.39 -3.06 -8.44
CA ARG A 109 11.55 -3.05 -7.56
C ARG A 109 11.70 -4.44 -6.94
N PRO A 110 12.90 -5.04 -7.08
CA PRO A 110 13.21 -6.27 -6.37
C PRO A 110 13.35 -5.86 -4.91
N ASP A 111 12.56 -6.45 -4.04
CA ASP A 111 12.80 -6.69 -2.62
C ASP A 111 11.41 -6.82 -1.98
N GLY A 112 11.14 -7.98 -1.38
CA GLY A 112 9.80 -8.52 -1.10
C GLY A 112 8.85 -7.70 -0.22
N ASP A 113 7.77 -8.37 0.23
CA ASP A 113 6.68 -7.80 1.05
C ASP A 113 7.15 -6.88 2.18
N GLU A 114 8.26 -7.23 2.83
CA GLU A 114 8.82 -6.48 3.95
C GLU A 114 9.23 -5.05 3.59
N THR A 115 9.64 -4.81 2.34
CA THR A 115 10.05 -3.50 1.83
C THR A 115 8.84 -2.62 1.49
N LEU A 116 7.76 -3.23 0.98
CA LEU A 116 6.51 -2.53 0.68
C LEU A 116 5.78 -2.13 1.96
N GLU A 117 5.70 -3.03 2.95
CA GLU A 117 5.08 -2.73 4.24
C GLU A 117 5.81 -1.64 5.01
N ARG A 118 7.16 -1.70 5.07
CA ARG A 118 7.95 -0.63 5.69
C ARG A 118 7.76 0.71 4.98
N ARG A 119 7.70 0.70 3.65
CA ARG A 119 7.42 1.92 2.87
C ARG A 119 6.02 2.46 3.15
N MET A 120 5.02 1.59 3.25
CA MET A 120 3.65 1.97 3.58
C MET A 120 3.58 2.60 4.98
N GLN A 121 4.19 1.96 5.98
CA GLN A 121 4.27 2.49 7.34
C GLN A 121 4.97 3.85 7.39
N ALA A 122 6.06 4.04 6.64
CA ALA A 122 6.78 5.30 6.57
C ALA A 122 5.92 6.42 5.94
N LEU A 123 5.21 6.13 4.84
CA LEU A 123 4.31 7.10 4.19
C LEU A 123 3.08 7.41 5.06
N GLN A 124 2.55 6.42 5.78
CA GLN A 124 1.45 6.59 6.73
C GLN A 124 1.88 7.53 7.87
N ALA A 125 3.04 7.28 8.49
CA ALA A 125 3.58 8.14 9.55
C ALA A 125 3.85 9.56 9.06
N LEU A 126 4.33 9.71 7.82
CA LEU A 126 4.50 11.02 7.20
C LEU A 126 3.17 11.74 6.99
N LEU A 127 2.13 11.04 6.52
CA LEU A 127 0.80 11.60 6.33
C LEU A 127 0.22 12.08 7.67
N ASP A 128 0.35 11.31 8.74
CA ASP A 128 -0.09 11.69 10.08
C ASP A 128 0.67 12.95 10.58
N SER A 129 1.98 12.99 10.35
CA SER A 129 2.79 14.19 10.63
C SER A 129 2.32 15.39 9.81
N CYS A 130 1.95 15.22 8.53
CA CYS A 130 1.42 16.29 7.70
C CYS A 130 0.12 16.84 8.28
N LEU A 131 -0.82 15.97 8.64
CA LEU A 131 -2.10 16.37 9.20
C LEU A 131 -1.93 17.15 10.51
N SER A 132 -0.99 16.74 11.36
CA SER A 132 -0.68 17.46 12.60
C SER A 132 -0.11 18.85 12.34
N VAL A 133 0.90 18.96 11.46
CA VAL A 133 1.55 20.25 11.14
C VAL A 133 0.58 21.20 10.45
N LEU A 134 -0.25 20.71 9.53
CA LEU A 134 -1.28 21.51 8.86
C LEU A 134 -2.35 22.01 9.85
N ALA A 135 -2.79 21.18 10.80
CA ALA A 135 -3.76 21.59 11.81
C ALA A 135 -3.20 22.66 12.76
N GLU A 136 -1.93 22.56 13.12
CA GLU A 136 -1.27 23.57 13.95
C GLU A 136 -1.06 24.88 13.19
N ALA A 137 -0.69 24.81 11.91
CA ALA A 137 -0.62 25.97 11.03
C ALA A 137 -2.00 26.64 10.84
N GLU A 138 -3.08 25.86 10.70
CA GLU A 138 -4.46 26.35 10.56
C GLU A 138 -4.92 27.14 11.80
N ARG A 139 -4.46 26.76 13.01
CA ARG A 139 -4.76 27.49 14.26
C ARG A 139 -4.03 28.82 14.37
N ARG A 140 -2.84 28.91 13.77
CA ARG A 140 -1.92 30.04 13.92
C ARG A 140 -2.08 31.08 12.82
N LEU A 141 -2.39 30.63 11.61
CA LEU A 141 -2.58 31.47 10.43
C LEU A 141 -4.01 32.02 10.37
N LEU A 142 -4.16 33.18 9.75
CA LEU A 142 -5.44 33.89 9.61
C LEU A 142 -5.69 34.26 8.15
N GLY A 143 -6.95 34.58 7.82
CA GLY A 143 -7.33 35.03 6.49
C GLY A 143 -7.15 33.96 5.40
N PRO A 144 -6.78 34.35 4.16
CA PRO A 144 -6.75 33.45 3.01
C PRO A 144 -5.88 32.19 3.19
N SER A 145 -4.77 32.29 3.93
CA SER A 145 -3.89 31.15 4.21
C SER A 145 -4.56 30.10 5.10
N ARG A 146 -5.40 30.52 6.04
CA ARG A 146 -6.19 29.60 6.87
C ARG A 146 -7.25 28.87 6.06
N GLU A 147 -7.93 29.58 5.17
CA GLU A 147 -8.94 29.01 4.27
C GLU A 147 -8.32 27.99 3.30
N ALA A 148 -7.15 28.30 2.75
CA ALA A 148 -6.37 27.38 1.91
C ALA A 148 -6.00 26.09 2.67
N LEU A 149 -5.52 26.20 3.92
CA LEU A 149 -5.20 25.04 4.75
C LEU A 149 -6.44 24.20 5.09
N ALA A 150 -7.55 24.84 5.43
CA ALA A 150 -8.80 24.17 5.74
C ALA A 150 -9.33 23.39 4.52
N SER A 151 -9.30 24.02 3.33
CA SER A 151 -9.67 23.40 2.06
C SER A 151 -8.79 22.19 1.73
N MET A 152 -7.47 22.34 1.88
CA MET A 152 -6.49 21.28 1.61
C MET A 152 -6.67 20.10 2.57
N ARG A 153 -6.91 20.36 3.87
CA ARG A 153 -7.22 19.30 4.86
C ARG A 153 -8.54 18.59 4.54
N GLN A 154 -9.55 19.32 4.07
CA GLN A 154 -10.82 18.73 3.64
C GLN A 154 -10.65 17.85 2.40
N ALA A 155 -9.85 18.27 1.42
CA ALA A 155 -9.53 17.51 0.23
C ALA A 155 -8.80 16.19 0.56
N VAL A 156 -7.79 16.23 1.43
CA VAL A 156 -7.07 15.04 1.91
C VAL A 156 -8.03 14.09 2.62
N ARG A 157 -8.88 14.60 3.52
CA ARG A 157 -9.89 13.78 4.21
C ARG A 157 -10.90 13.16 3.26
N ALA A 158 -11.37 13.90 2.26
CA ALA A 158 -12.31 13.40 1.27
C ALA A 158 -11.67 12.31 0.40
N HIS A 159 -10.39 12.48 0.02
CA HIS A 159 -9.64 11.46 -0.69
C HIS A 159 -9.50 10.18 0.14
N LEU A 160 -9.02 10.29 1.38
CA LEU A 160 -8.87 9.14 2.28
C LEU A 160 -10.21 8.44 2.54
N ARG A 161 -11.30 9.19 2.76
CA ARG A 161 -12.65 8.60 2.92
C ARG A 161 -13.10 7.82 1.70
N ARG A 162 -12.94 8.39 0.49
CA ARG A 162 -13.27 7.67 -0.76
C ARG A 162 -12.46 6.39 -0.89
N GLN A 163 -11.20 6.40 -0.49
CA GLN A 163 -10.33 5.22 -0.51
C GLN A 163 -10.78 4.16 0.50
N PHE A 164 -11.15 4.55 1.72
CA PHE A 164 -11.74 3.65 2.71
C PHE A 164 -13.11 3.09 2.25
N GLU A 165 -13.94 3.89 1.59
CA GLU A 165 -15.23 3.44 1.03
C GLU A 165 -15.05 2.48 -0.14
N ILE A 166 -14.04 2.70 -0.99
CA ILE A 166 -13.65 1.76 -2.05
C ILE A 166 -13.21 0.44 -1.41
N ARG A 167 -12.32 0.47 -0.39
CA ARG A 167 -11.93 -0.73 0.38
C ARG A 167 -13.12 -1.47 0.98
N ALA A 168 -14.07 -0.75 1.58
CA ALA A 168 -15.24 -1.37 2.18
C ALA A 168 -16.15 -2.07 1.15
N ARG A 169 -16.08 -1.68 -0.12
CA ARG A 169 -16.83 -2.27 -1.24
C ARG A 169 -16.05 -3.35 -1.99
N SER A 170 -14.72 -3.29 -2.00
CA SER A 170 -13.84 -4.25 -2.67
C SER A 170 -13.31 -5.35 -1.74
N ALA A 171 -13.41 -5.17 -0.41
CA ALA A 171 -13.16 -6.25 0.53
C ALA A 171 -14.14 -7.39 0.24
N PRO A 172 -13.67 -8.60 -0.10
CA PRO A 172 -14.56 -9.75 -0.21
C PRO A 172 -15.32 -9.87 1.12
N PRO A 173 -16.62 -10.23 1.11
CA PRO A 173 -17.26 -10.60 2.35
C PRO A 173 -16.37 -11.64 3.01
N LEU A 174 -15.94 -11.38 4.24
CA LEU A 174 -15.25 -12.36 5.06
C LEU A 174 -16.20 -13.56 5.18
N GLU A 175 -16.10 -14.51 4.25
CA GLU A 175 -16.74 -15.81 4.36
C GLU A 175 -15.94 -16.63 5.39
N ILE A 176 -16.00 -16.17 6.64
CA ILE A 176 -15.79 -17.01 7.84
C ILE A 176 -17.01 -17.95 7.90
N GLY A 177 -17.13 -18.82 6.90
CA GLY A 177 -18.32 -19.62 6.64
C GLY A 177 -18.03 -20.92 5.90
N GLN A 178 -17.00 -20.99 5.06
CA GLN A 178 -16.75 -22.19 4.25
C GLN A 178 -15.81 -23.23 4.88
N LEU A 179 -15.14 -22.94 5.99
CA LEU A 179 -14.39 -23.95 6.77
C LEU A 179 -15.22 -24.64 7.85
N SER A 180 -16.49 -24.26 8.08
CA SER A 180 -17.35 -24.93 9.08
C SER A 180 -18.21 -26.09 8.54
N LYS A 181 -18.09 -26.42 7.25
CA LYS A 181 -18.84 -27.54 6.63
C LYS A 181 -17.98 -28.76 6.25
N ALA A 182 -16.84 -28.93 6.90
CA ALA A 182 -16.13 -30.19 6.95
C ALA A 182 -16.38 -30.86 8.31
N GLN A 183 -17.64 -31.24 8.56
CA GLN A 183 -18.03 -32.24 9.56
C GLN A 183 -19.05 -33.17 8.92
#